data_AF-A0A524KG32-F1
#
_entry.id   AF-A0A524KG32-F1
#
_cell.length_a   1.000
_cell.length_b   1.000
_cell.length_c   1.000
_cell.angle_alpha   90.00
_cell.angle_beta   90.00
_cell.angle_gamma   90.00
#
_symmetry.space_group_name_H-M   'P 1'
#
loop_
_entity.id
_entity.type
_entity.pdbx_description
1 polymer ?
#
loop_
_entity_poly.entity_id
_entity_poly.type
_entity_poly.pdbx_seq_one_letter_code
_entity_poly.pdbx_strand_id
1 'polypeptide(L)' 'MAVDIAQLLAFAVKNDASDLHLSAGVPPMIRVDGDIKRVNMPPLTHKEVHSMVYDIM' A
#
# COMPACT_ATOMS: atom_id res chain seq x y z
N MET A 1 5.47 -14.14 5.21
CA MET A 1 6.32 -12.93 5.29
C MET A 1 5.36 -11.77 5.40
N ALA A 2 5.42 -11.00 6.49
CA ALA A 2 4.56 -9.83 6.64
C ALA A 2 4.98 -8.77 5.61
N VAL A 3 4.01 -8.16 4.94
CA VAL A 3 4.25 -7.04 4.03
C VAL A 3 4.66 -5.84 4.86
N ASP A 4 5.79 -5.22 4.51
CA ASP A 4 6.33 -4.04 5.18
C ASP A 4 5.89 -2.75 4.45
N ILE A 5 5.48 -1.73 5.20
CA ILE A 5 5.09 -0.42 4.68
C ILE A 5 6.22 0.24 3.88
N ALA A 6 7.47 0.07 4.30
CA ALA A 6 8.62 0.61 3.57
C ALA A 6 8.75 0.00 2.17
N GLN A 7 8.43 -1.29 2.01
CA GLN A 7 8.43 -1.96 0.71
C GLN A 7 7.33 -1.45 -0.21
N LEU A 8 6.13 -1.19 0.34
CA LEU A 8 5.02 -0.62 -0.42
C LEU A 8 5.31 0.82 -0.86
N LEU A 9 5.93 1.63 0.02
CA LEU A 9 6.37 2.98 -0.32
C LEU A 9 7.47 2.98 -1.39
N ALA A 10 8.48 2.10 -1.27
CA ALA A 10 9.52 1.95 -2.29
C ALA A 10 8.92 1.49 -3.63
N PHE A 11 7.92 0.60 -3.60
CA PHE A 11 7.19 0.21 -4.81
C PHE A 11 6.43 1.38 -5.43
N ALA A 12 5.75 2.21 -4.63
CA ALA A 12 5.04 3.38 -5.11
C ALA A 12 5.99 4.35 -5.83
N VAL A 13 7.14 4.68 -5.21
CA VAL A 13 8.16 5.55 -5.80
C VAL A 13 8.72 4.95 -7.11
N LYS A 14 9.02 3.64 -7.12
CA LYS A 14 9.54 2.96 -8.31
C LYS A 14 8.57 2.97 -9.50
N ASN A 15 7.27 3.10 -9.24
CA ASN A 15 6.21 3.15 -10.27
C ASN A 15 5.71 4.58 -10.51
N ASP A 16 6.46 5.61 -10.10
CA ASP A 16 6.11 7.03 -10.25
C ASP A 16 4.71 7.36 -9.71
N ALA A 17 4.31 6.69 -8.62
CA ALA A 17 3.00 6.90 -8.02
C ALA A 17 2.98 8.16 -7.15
N SER A 18 1.90 8.94 -7.26
CA SER A 18 1.66 10.11 -6.41
C SER A 18 1.18 9.74 -5.01
N ASP A 19 0.39 8.66 -4.92
CA ASP A 19 -0.27 8.22 -3.69
C ASP A 19 -0.14 6.71 -3.51
N LEU A 20 0.05 6.29 -2.25
CA LEU A 20 -0.15 4.92 -1.79
C LEU A 20 -1.43 4.87 -0.94
N HIS A 21 -2.41 4.07 -1.37
CA HIS A 21 -3.67 3.87 -0.69
C HIS A 21 -3.69 2.53 0.06
N LEU A 22 -3.91 2.59 1.36
CA LEU A 22 -4.10 1.43 2.24
C LEU A 22 -5.53 1.44 2.78
N SER A 23 -6.25 0.34 2.60
CA SER A 23 -7.61 0.18 3.12
C SER A 23 -7.87 -1.29 3.44
N ALA A 24 -8.55 -1.54 4.56
CA ALA A 24 -8.85 -2.90 5.00
C ALA A 24 -9.90 -3.55 4.10
N GLY A 25 -9.74 -4.84 3.84
CA GLY A 25 -10.63 -5.64 2.99
C GLY A 25 -10.35 -5.51 1.50
N VAL A 26 -9.36 -4.71 1.09
CA VAL A 26 -8.95 -4.57 -0.32
C VAL A 26 -7.42 -4.66 -0.45
N PRO A 27 -6.88 -5.01 -1.65
CA PRO A 27 -5.45 -4.93 -1.90
C PRO A 27 -4.94 -3.48 -1.77
N PRO A 28 -3.63 -3.28 -1.49
CA PRO A 28 -3.00 -1.97 -1.61
C PRO A 28 -3.21 -1.41 -3.02
N MET A 29 -3.34 -0.10 -3.13
CA MET A 29 -3.48 0.57 -4.42
C MET A 29 -2.51 1.73 -4.54
N ILE A 30 -2.07 2.02 -5.76
CA ILE A 30 -1.24 3.18 -6.06
C ILE A 30 -1.93 4.06 -7.08
N ARG A 31 -1.74 5.37 -7.00
CA ARG A 31 -2.18 6.31 -8.03
C ARG A 31 -1.01 6.64 -8.95
N VAL A 32 -1.14 6.34 -10.25
CA VAL A 32 -0.12 6.64 -11.27
C VAL A 32 -0.82 7.39 -12.40
N ASP A 33 -0.32 8.57 -12.76
CA ASP A 33 -0.90 9.43 -13.81
C ASP A 33 -2.41 9.72 -13.62
N GLY A 34 -2.85 9.80 -12.36
CA GLY A 34 -4.25 10.04 -11.99
C GLY A 34 -5.10 8.78 -11.81
N ASP A 35 -4.68 7.64 -12.36
CA ASP A 35 -5.41 6.37 -12.31
C ASP A 35 -5.05 5.54 -11.07
N ILE A 36 -6.06 4.94 -10.44
CA ILE A 36 -5.87 4.01 -9.31
C ILE A 36 -5.63 2.60 -9.83
N LYS A 37 -4.48 2.02 -9.48
CA LYS A 37 -4.09 0.66 -9.84
C LYS A 37 -3.95 -0.21 -8.59
N ARG A 38 -4.55 -1.40 -8.60
CA ARG A 38 -4.38 -2.38 -7.52
C ARG A 38 -3.01 -3.05 -7.63
N VAL A 39 -2.31 -3.13 -6.51
CA VAL A 39 -1.09 -3.93 -6.40
C VAL A 39 -1.50 -5.40 -6.38
N ASN A 40 -0.77 -6.26 -7.10
CA ASN A 40 -1.06 -7.69 -7.19
C ASN A 40 -0.71 -8.42 -5.88
N MET A 41 -1.55 -8.22 -4.88
CA MET A 41 -1.41 -8.74 -3.52
C MET A 41 -2.78 -9.08 -2.95
N PRO A 42 -2.86 -9.97 -1.94
CA PRO A 42 -4.09 -10.22 -1.22
C PRO A 42 -4.66 -8.95 -0.56
N PRO A 43 -5.98 -8.94 -0.26
CA PRO A 43 -6.57 -7.89 0.55
C PRO A 43 -5.90 -7.75 1.92
N LEU A 44 -5.68 -6.51 2.37
CA LEU A 44 -5.13 -6.25 3.69
C LEU A 44 -6.22 -6.40 4.76
N THR A 45 -5.88 -7.00 5.89
CA THR A 45 -6.73 -7.00 7.07
C THR A 45 -6.66 -5.67 7.81
N HIS A 46 -7.66 -5.39 8.66
CA HIS A 46 -7.63 -4.20 9.52
C HIS A 46 -6.37 -4.13 10.40
N LYS A 47 -5.94 -5.28 10.94
CA LYS A 47 -4.74 -5.37 11.79
C LYS A 47 -3.46 -5.03 11.02
N GLU A 48 -3.34 -5.50 9.78
CA GLU A 48 -2.17 -5.21 8.94
C GLU A 48 -2.10 -3.71 8.58
N VAL A 49 -3.21 -3.11 8.15
CA VAL A 49 -3.26 -1.67 7.85
C VAL A 49 -2.88 -0.86 9.08
N HIS A 50 -3.45 -1.19 10.24
CA HIS A 50 -3.15 -0.50 11.49
C HIS A 50 -1.67 -0.65 11.88
N SER A 51 -1.10 -1.86 11.77
CA SER A 51 0.33 -2.08 12.03
C SER A 51 1.21 -1.20 11.14
N MET A 52 0.95 -1.17 9.83
CA MET A 52 1.72 -0.38 8.87
C MET A 52 1.70 1.12 9.17
N VAL A 53 0.57 1.66 9.64
CA VAL A 53 0.46 3.08 10.01
C VAL A 53 1.27 3.37 11.27
N TYR A 54 1.27 2.48 12.27
CA TYR A 54 2.02 2.67 13.50
C TYR A 54 3.53 2.52 13.33
N ASP A 55 3.99 1.74 12.34
CA ASP A 55 5.41 1.57 12.05
C ASP A 55 6.08 2.85 11.52
N ILE A 56 5.30 3.86 11.10
CA ILE A 56 5.80 5.14 10.56
C ILE A 56 5.46 6.37 11.42
N MET A 57 4.80 6.17 12.57
CA MET A 57 4.48 7.22 13.55
C MET A 57 5.51 7.25 14.68
#